data_AF-A0AAP0YZW4-F1
#
_entry.id   AF-A0AAP0YZW4-F1
#
_cell.length_a   1.000
_cell.length_b   1.000
_cell.length_c   1.000
_cell.angle_alpha   90.00
_cell.angle_beta   90.00
_cell.angle_gamma   90.00
#
_symmetry.space_group_name_H-M   'P 1'
#
loop_
_entity.id
_entity.type
_entity.pdbx_description
1 polymer ?
#
loop_
_entity_poly.entity_id
_entity_poly.type
_entity_poly.pdbx_seq_one_letter_code
_entity_poly.pdbx_strand_id
1 'polypeptide(L)'
;MSTNGIQRRLEGSLTCDYKTSVDLSLTGTAISGTADNQQIKVGDAIVSYAFDNGKATTSVSTEKGVKSSFSLDFILKDSGKSAGNKQASVVMRASWY
;
A
#
# COMPACT_ATOMS: atom_id res chain seq x y z
N MET A 1 13.50 -4.24 -22.48
CA MET A 1 13.21 -4.21 -21.03
C MET A 1 11.85 -3.57 -20.87
N SER A 2 10.85 -4.28 -20.34
CA SER A 2 9.51 -3.72 -20.11
C SER A 2 9.62 -2.54 -19.16
N THR A 3 9.25 -1.34 -19.61
CA THR A 3 9.18 -0.11 -18.81
C THR A 3 7.99 -0.09 -17.84
N ASN A 4 7.09 -1.07 -17.95
CA ASN A 4 5.91 -1.17 -17.10
C ASN A 4 6.18 -2.19 -15.99
N GLY A 5 6.18 -1.71 -14.74
CA GLY A 5 6.31 -2.56 -13.56
C GLY A 5 5.15 -3.56 -13.46
N ILE A 6 5.36 -4.64 -12.71
CA ILE A 6 4.31 -5.63 -12.44
C ILE A 6 3.40 -5.05 -11.34
N GLN A 7 2.15 -4.77 -11.70
CA GLN A 7 1.15 -4.31 -10.74
C GLN A 7 0.40 -5.50 -10.13
N ARG A 8 0.18 -5.45 -8.82
CA ARG A 8 -0.70 -6.34 -8.08
C ARG A 8 -1.61 -5.48 -7.21
N ARG A 9 -2.91 -5.73 -7.29
CA ARG A 9 -3.92 -5.07 -6.47
C ARG A 9 -4.40 -6.02 -5.38
N LEU A 10 -4.51 -5.50 -4.16
CA LEU A 10 -5.15 -6.16 -3.04
C LEU A 10 -6.41 -5.38 -2.67
N GLU A 11 -7.54 -6.06 -2.65
CA GLU A 11 -8.83 -5.48 -2.27
C GLU A 11 -9.16 -5.87 -0.84
N GLY A 12 -9.62 -4.90 -0.06
CA GLY A 12 -9.99 -5.09 1.33
C GLY A 12 -11.28 -4.34 1.65
N SER A 13 -11.79 -4.57 2.86
CA SER A 13 -12.97 -3.85 3.34
C SER A 13 -12.98 -3.76 4.85
N LEU A 14 -13.60 -2.71 5.37
CA LEU A 14 -13.88 -2.54 6.79
C LEU A 14 -15.38 -2.38 7.04
N THR A 15 -15.79 -2.67 8.27
CA THR A 15 -17.17 -2.50 8.76
C THR A 15 -17.07 -2.03 10.20
N CYS A 16 -17.92 -1.08 10.59
CA CYS A 16 -17.92 -0.51 11.92
C CYS A 16 -19.31 -0.67 12.57
N ASP A 17 -19.33 -0.82 13.89
CA ASP A 17 -20.58 -0.99 14.66
C ASP A 17 -21.34 0.33 14.90
N TYR A 18 -20.72 1.46 14.55
CA TYR A 18 -21.27 2.80 14.60
C TYR A 18 -20.77 3.61 13.40
N LYS A 19 -21.47 4.70 13.08
CA LYS A 19 -21.04 5.62 12.04
C LYS A 19 -19.73 6.30 12.46
N THR A 20 -18.66 6.10 11.71
CA THR A 20 -17.35 6.72 11.97
C THR A 20 -16.52 6.83 10.69
N SER A 21 -15.46 7.63 10.75
CA SER A 21 -14.44 7.71 9.71
C SER A 21 -13.17 7.03 10.21
N VAL A 22 -12.63 6.13 9.39
CA VAL A 22 -11.37 5.46 9.68
C VAL A 22 -10.31 5.99 8.73
N ASP A 23 -9.24 6.54 9.29
CA ASP A 23 -8.05 6.90 8.53
C ASP A 23 -7.15 5.68 8.40
N LEU A 24 -6.90 5.28 7.17
CA LEU A 24 -5.98 4.21 6.82
C LEU A 24 -4.66 4.81 6.34
N SER A 25 -3.55 4.28 6.84
CA SER A 25 -2.21 4.67 6.41
C SER A 25 -1.32 3.46 6.16
N LEU A 26 -0.42 3.57 5.18
CA LEU A 26 0.56 2.56 4.83
C LEU A 26 1.94 3.00 5.30
N THR A 27 2.66 2.10 5.96
CA THR A 27 4.03 2.35 6.41
C THR A 27 4.90 1.14 6.06
N GLY A 28 5.97 1.38 5.31
CA GLY A 28 7.01 0.39 5.02
C GLY A 28 8.39 0.96 5.31
N THR A 29 9.42 0.11 5.22
CA THR A 29 10.82 0.56 5.30
C THR A 29 11.16 1.37 4.06
N ALA A 30 11.02 2.69 4.16
CA ALA A 30 11.23 3.61 3.06
C ALA A 30 12.66 3.55 2.52
N ILE A 31 12.81 3.80 1.22
CA ILE A 31 14.12 4.08 0.63
C ILE A 31 14.62 5.40 1.22
N SER A 32 15.74 5.37 1.93
CA SER A 32 16.36 6.58 2.47
C SER A 32 16.62 7.60 1.36
N GLY A 33 16.13 8.83 1.54
CA GLY A 33 16.36 9.94 0.61
C GLY A 33 15.29 10.14 -0.46
N THR A 34 14.21 9.34 -0.48
CA THR A 34 13.02 9.66 -1.30
C THR A 34 12.01 10.43 -0.46
N ALA A 35 11.53 11.56 -0.97
CA ALA A 35 10.46 12.33 -0.32
C ALA A 35 9.14 11.52 -0.19
N ASP A 36 8.98 10.51 -1.06
CA ASP A 36 7.83 9.63 -1.08
C ASP A 36 8.09 8.37 -0.25
N ASN A 37 7.53 8.32 0.95
CA ASN A 37 7.49 7.13 1.84
C ASN A 37 6.58 6.01 1.29
N GLN A 38 6.60 5.78 -0.02
CA GLN A 38 5.72 4.87 -0.78
C GLN A 38 6.52 3.85 -1.59
N GLN A 39 7.81 3.69 -1.29
CA GLN A 39 8.71 2.77 -1.99
C GLN A 39 9.57 1.99 -1.01
N ILE A 40 9.75 0.70 -1.27
CA ILE A 40 10.66 -0.19 -0.56
C ILE A 40 11.68 -0.71 -1.57
N LYS A 41 12.97 -0.63 -1.23
CA LYS A 41 14.04 -1.28 -2.01
C LYS A 41 14.33 -2.65 -1.43
N VAL A 42 14.32 -3.67 -2.29
CA VAL A 42 14.68 -5.05 -1.95
C VAL A 42 15.69 -5.55 -2.95
N GLY A 43 16.97 -5.46 -2.60
CA GLY A 43 18.07 -5.75 -3.52
C GLY A 43 18.06 -4.81 -4.74
N ASP A 44 17.89 -5.39 -5.93
CA ASP A 44 17.78 -4.67 -7.21
C ASP A 44 16.33 -4.42 -7.67
N ALA A 45 15.35 -4.71 -6.80
CA ALA A 45 13.96 -4.40 -7.02
C ALA A 45 13.49 -3.20 -6.18
N ILE A 46 12.52 -2.48 -6.73
CA ILE A 46 11.77 -1.42 -6.04
C ILE A 46 10.30 -1.81 -6.07
N VAL A 47 9.65 -1.80 -4.90
CA VAL A 47 8.21 -1.99 -4.76
C VAL A 47 7.60 -0.66 -4.35
N SER A 48 6.78 -0.08 -5.22
CA SER A 48 5.94 1.06 -4.86
C SER A 48 4.61 0.56 -4.29
N TYR A 49 4.06 1.26 -3.30
CA TYR A 49 2.76 0.94 -2.72
C TYR A 49 1.92 2.19 -2.49
N ALA A 50 0.61 2.10 -2.75
CA ALA A 50 -0.34 3.17 -2.51
C ALA A 50 -1.77 2.62 -2.37
N PHE A 51 -2.68 3.42 -1.83
CA PHE A 51 -4.11 3.24 -2.07
C PHE A 51 -4.47 3.60 -3.52
N ASP A 52 -5.69 3.30 -3.95
CA ASP A 52 -6.22 3.60 -5.29
C ASP A 52 -6.08 5.06 -5.74
N ASN A 53 -6.11 5.99 -4.79
CA ASN A 53 -5.91 7.42 -4.99
C ASN A 53 -4.44 7.82 -5.22
N GLY A 54 -3.52 6.84 -5.25
CA GLY A 54 -2.08 7.07 -5.41
C GLY A 54 -1.36 7.60 -4.17
N LYS A 55 -2.01 7.56 -3.00
CA LYS A 55 -1.45 8.06 -1.73
C LYS A 55 -1.19 6.94 -0.75
N ALA A 56 -0.30 7.19 0.20
CA ALA A 56 -0.05 6.30 1.34
C ALA A 56 -1.18 6.34 2.39
N THR A 57 -2.15 7.23 2.23
CA THR A 57 -3.23 7.46 3.18
C THR A 57 -4.56 7.58 2.46
N THR A 58 -5.62 7.06 3.07
CA THR A 58 -7.00 7.27 2.62
C THR A 58 -7.93 7.31 3.83
N SER A 59 -9.07 8.00 3.70
CA SER A 59 -10.10 8.04 4.74
C SER A 59 -11.31 7.27 4.22
N VAL A 60 -11.81 6.34 5.04
CA VAL A 60 -12.97 5.54 4.72
C VAL A 60 -14.08 5.89 5.70
N SER A 61 -15.12 6.55 5.19
CA SER A 61 -16.36 6.76 5.96
C SER A 61 -17.16 5.45 5.99
N THR A 62 -17.63 5.09 7.17
CA THR A 62 -18.47 3.91 7.38
C THR A 62 -19.76 4.29 8.05
N GLU A 63 -20.85 3.75 7.54
CA GLU A 63 -22.12 3.69 8.26
C GLU A 63 -22.17 2.41 9.10
N LYS A 64 -23.01 2.38 10.13
CA LYS A 64 -23.17 1.21 11.00
C LYS A 64 -23.51 -0.04 10.19
N GLY A 65 -22.69 -1.08 10.31
CA GLY A 65 -22.90 -2.36 9.65
C GLY A 65 -22.74 -2.34 8.12
N VAL A 66 -22.27 -1.23 7.54
CA VAL A 66 -22.03 -1.11 6.10
C VAL A 66 -20.58 -1.41 5.80
N LYS A 67 -20.36 -2.29 4.82
CA LYS A 67 -19.03 -2.65 4.32
C LYS A 67 -18.51 -1.54 3.41
N SER A 68 -17.42 -0.90 3.82
CA SER A 68 -16.70 0.06 2.98
C SER A 68 -15.41 -0.56 2.45
N SER A 69 -15.27 -0.57 1.13
CA SER A 69 -14.13 -1.19 0.43
C SER A 69 -12.97 -0.22 0.27
N PHE A 70 -11.75 -0.77 0.20
CA PHE A 70 -10.54 -0.06 -0.19
C PHE A 70 -9.68 -0.98 -1.07
N SER A 71 -8.76 -0.39 -1.83
CA SER A 71 -7.77 -1.18 -2.56
C SER A 71 -6.37 -0.62 -2.39
N LEU A 72 -5.41 -1.52 -2.47
CA LEU A 72 -3.97 -1.30 -2.31
C LEU A 72 -3.28 -1.77 -3.57
N ASP A 73 -2.55 -0.88 -4.22
CA ASP A 73 -1.76 -1.20 -5.39
C ASP A 73 -0.29 -1.34 -5.01
N PHE A 74 0.33 -2.45 -5.45
CA PHE A 74 1.75 -2.71 -5.37
C PHE A 74 2.33 -2.77 -6.77
N ILE A 75 3.38 -2.00 -7.04
CA ILE A 75 4.05 -1.97 -8.35
C ILE A 75 5.50 -2.38 -8.16
N LEU A 76 5.85 -3.56 -8.69
CA LEU A 76 7.21 -4.09 -8.68
C LEU A 76 7.97 -3.64 -9.94
N LYS A 77 9.13 -3.01 -9.74
CA LYS A 77 10.14 -2.77 -10.77
C LYS A 77 11.41 -3.53 -10.37
N ASP A 78 11.71 -4.62 -11.06
CA ASP A 78 12.87 -5.48 -10.80
C ASP A 78 13.83 -5.45 -11.99
N SER A 79 15.12 -5.24 -11.73
CA SER A 79 16.13 -5.24 -12.79
C SER A 79 16.63 -6.64 -13.18
N GLY A 80 16.35 -7.67 -12.36
CA GLY A 80 16.77 -9.05 -12.58
C GLY A 80 18.27 -9.33 -12.41
N LYS A 81 19.03 -8.36 -11.87
CA LYS A 81 20.47 -8.48 -11.60
C LYS A 81 20.77 -9.38 -10.39
N SER A 82 19.88 -9.44 -9.41
CA SER A 82 20.05 -10.33 -8.25
C SER A 82 19.09 -11.53 -8.30
N ALA A 83 19.63 -12.71 -8.02
CA ALA A 83 18.89 -13.96 -7.92
C ALA A 83 18.31 -14.16 -6.51
N GLY A 84 17.27 -15.00 -6.41
CA GLY A 84 16.64 -15.37 -5.14
C GLY A 84 15.30 -14.67 -4.89
N ASN A 85 14.61 -15.12 -3.84
CA ASN A 85 13.33 -14.56 -3.43
C ASN A 85 13.53 -13.20 -2.75
N LYS A 86 12.76 -12.21 -3.20
CA LYS A 86 12.74 -10.86 -2.66
C LYS A 86 11.48 -10.68 -1.81
N GLN A 87 11.63 -10.23 -0.56
CA GLN A 87 10.52 -10.02 0.36
C GLN A 87 10.58 -8.61 0.96
N ALA A 88 9.42 -7.97 1.06
CA ALA A 88 9.18 -6.73 1.78
C ALA A 88 7.85 -6.81 2.52
N SER A 89 7.65 -5.92 3.49
CA SER A 89 6.39 -5.76 4.20
C SER A 89 5.96 -4.30 4.23
N VAL A 90 4.66 -4.10 4.12
CA VAL A 90 3.98 -2.82 4.35
C VAL A 90 2.96 -3.08 5.45
N VAL A 91 2.96 -2.21 6.46
CA VAL A 91 2.02 -2.24 7.56
C VAL A 91 0.91 -1.24 7.26
N MET A 92 -0.34 -1.71 7.23
CA MET A 92 -1.51 -0.84 7.20
C MET A 92 -1.94 -0.54 8.63
N ARG A 93 -2.05 0.74 8.97
CA ARG A 93 -2.56 1.23 10.26
C ARG A 93 -3.93 1.85 10.05
N ALA A 94 -4.87 1.47 10.90
CA ALA A 94 -6.18 2.10 11.00
C ALA A 94 -6.21 2.98 12.26
N SER A 95 -6.67 4.22 12.11
CA SER A 95 -6.87 5.17 13.21
C SER A 95 -8.30 5.73 13.15
N TRP A 96 -8.94 5.89 14.30
CA TRP A 96 -10.30 6.39 14.42
C TRP A 96 -10.43 7.22 15.70
N TYR A 97 -11.37 8.16 15.69
CA TYR A 97 -11.66 9.08 16.79
C TYR A 97 -13.14 9.07 17.12
#